data_AF-M3XHZ7-F1
#
_entry.id   AF-M3XHZ7-F1
#
_cell.length_a   1.000
_cell.length_b   1.000
_cell.length_c   1.000
_cell.angle_alpha   90.00
_cell.angle_beta   90.00
_cell.angle_gamma   90.00
#
_symmetry.space_group_name_H-M   'P 1'
#
loop_
_entity.id
_entity.type
_entity.pdbx_description
1 polymer ?
#
loop_
_entity_poly.entity_id
_entity_poly.type
_entity_poly.pdbx_seq_one_letter_code
_entity_poly.pdbx_strand_id
1 'polypeptide(L)'
;FCRTYLVTIPSVILSGATGKVCAHLAYLNKTIHITLTLTHGAIKTTILEQDVREPHWYQCISFQVPAVTEETVGSLVVHGEGDTFQFEKSKKVLIQKVESGTFVQTDKPIYKPGQTGTVP
;
A
#
# COMPACT_ATOMS: atom_id res chain seq x y z
N PHE A 1 -8.13 -5.38 -31.02
CA PHE A 1 -7.74 -5.92 -29.69
C PHE A 1 -7.47 -4.77 -28.74
N CYS A 2 -8.16 -4.73 -27.60
CA CYS A 2 -8.03 -3.66 -26.61
C CYS A 2 -7.29 -4.19 -25.37
N ARG A 3 -6.07 -3.72 -25.15
CA ARG A 3 -5.28 -4.08 -23.96
C ARG A 3 -5.88 -3.38 -22.74
N THR A 4 -5.99 -4.11 -21.64
CA THR A 4 -6.55 -3.58 -20.39
C THR A 4 -5.56 -3.74 -19.25
N TYR A 5 -5.41 -2.69 -18.45
CA TYR A 5 -4.53 -2.66 -17.30
C TYR A 5 -5.32 -2.17 -16.09
N LEU A 6 -5.29 -2.93 -15.01
CA LEU A 6 -5.94 -2.59 -13.76
C LEU A 6 -4.95 -2.80 -12.62
N VAL A 7 -4.80 -1.78 -11.78
CA VAL A 7 -4.01 -1.85 -10.55
C VAL A 7 -4.87 -1.35 -9.40
N THR A 8 -4.92 -2.12 -8.32
CA THR A 8 -5.74 -1.83 -7.14
C THR A 8 -4.87 -1.79 -5.90
N ILE A 9 -5.04 -0.74 -5.12
CA ILE A 9 -4.43 -0.53 -3.81
C ILE A 9 -5.50 0.10 -2.89
N PRO A 10 -5.50 -0.20 -1.58
CA PRO A 10 -6.31 0.55 -0.63
C PRO A 10 -6.02 2.05 -0.68
N SER A 11 -7.03 2.89 -0.45
CA SER A 11 -6.86 4.34 -0.37
C SER A 11 -6.06 4.77 0.87
N VAL A 12 -6.07 3.95 1.91
CA VAL A 12 -5.34 4.14 3.17
C VAL A 12 -4.50 2.90 3.43
N ILE A 13 -3.21 3.09 3.69
CA ILE A 13 -2.26 2.05 4.08
C ILE A 13 -1.58 2.44 5.39
N LEU A 14 -1.35 1.46 6.26
CA LEU A 14 -0.80 1.70 7.59
C LEU A 14 0.73 1.74 7.53
N SER A 15 1.31 2.80 8.07
CA SER A 15 2.75 3.02 8.24
C SER A 15 3.44 1.81 8.88
N GLY A 16 4.55 1.34 8.32
CA GLY A 16 5.32 0.22 8.87
C GLY A 16 4.62 -1.16 8.86
N ALA A 17 3.39 -1.24 8.36
CA ALA A 17 2.67 -2.50 8.23
C ALA A 17 2.93 -3.15 6.86
N THR A 18 2.48 -4.40 6.71
CA THR A 18 2.48 -5.08 5.40
C THR A 18 1.27 -4.62 4.58
N GLY A 19 1.53 -3.88 3.50
CA GLY A 19 0.54 -3.48 2.51
C GLY A 19 0.34 -4.54 1.44
N LYS A 20 -0.72 -4.41 0.64
CA LYS A 20 -1.02 -5.29 -0.50
C LYS A 20 -1.45 -4.48 -1.71
N VAL A 21 -0.84 -4.75 -2.86
CA VAL A 21 -1.24 -4.21 -4.17
C VAL A 21 -1.56 -5.38 -5.09
N CYS A 22 -2.56 -5.24 -5.94
CA CYS A 22 -2.87 -6.24 -6.97
C CYS A 22 -2.85 -5.59 -8.34
N ALA A 23 -2.35 -6.30 -9.33
CA ALA A 23 -2.28 -5.86 -10.71
C ALA A 23 -2.82 -6.95 -11.63
N HIS A 24 -3.54 -6.52 -12.67
CA HIS A 24 -4.12 -7.35 -13.71
C HIS A 24 -3.83 -6.73 -15.07
N LEU A 25 -3.18 -7.50 -15.92
CA LEU A 25 -2.88 -7.16 -17.31
C LEU A 25 -3.60 -8.16 -18.20
N ALA A 26 -4.38 -7.66 -19.16
CA ALA A 26 -5.20 -8.52 -20.03
C ALA A 26 -5.04 -8.15 -21.50
N TYR A 27 -5.10 -9.18 -22.34
CA TYR A 27 -4.98 -9.12 -23.80
C TYR A 27 -3.62 -8.56 -24.25
N LEU A 28 -2.54 -8.96 -23.56
CA LEU A 28 -1.17 -8.65 -23.96
C LEU A 28 -0.81 -9.45 -25.24
N ASN A 29 -0.26 -8.76 -26.22
CA ASN A 29 0.20 -9.37 -27.48
C ASN A 29 1.74 -9.51 -27.54
N LYS A 30 2.44 -8.83 -26.63
CA LYS A 30 3.89 -8.76 -26.53
C LYS A 30 4.28 -8.64 -25.07
N THR A 31 5.54 -8.93 -24.78
CA THR A 31 6.15 -8.69 -23.48
C THR A 31 5.99 -7.22 -23.07
N ILE A 32 5.68 -7.01 -21.79
CA ILE A 32 5.65 -5.68 -21.18
C ILE A 32 6.51 -5.71 -19.91
N HIS A 33 7.36 -4.70 -19.76
CA HIS A 33 8.06 -4.41 -18.51
C HIS A 33 7.15 -3.55 -17.64
N ILE A 34 6.79 -4.02 -16.44
CA ILE A 34 5.92 -3.29 -15.51
C ILE A 34 6.63 -2.94 -14.23
N THR A 35 6.49 -1.69 -13.80
CA THR A 35 7.02 -1.18 -12.54
C THR A 35 5.89 -0.56 -11.71
N LEU A 36 5.78 -0.98 -10.45
CA LEU A 36 4.90 -0.39 -9.44
C LEU A 36 5.77 0.26 -8.37
N THR A 37 5.61 1.58 -8.18
CA THR A 37 6.43 2.34 -7.24
C THR A 37 5.54 3.19 -6.33
N LEU A 38 5.69 3.03 -5.02
CA LEU A 38 5.11 3.94 -4.05
C LEU A 38 6.08 5.09 -3.79
N THR A 39 5.62 6.33 -3.95
CA THR A 39 6.42 7.52 -3.69
C THR A 39 5.78 8.36 -2.61
N HIS A 40 6.58 8.92 -1.69
CA HIS A 40 6.13 9.96 -0.76
C HIS A 40 7.31 10.91 -0.46
N GLY A 41 7.13 12.21 -0.66
CA GLY A 41 8.24 13.16 -0.60
C GLY A 41 9.39 12.76 -1.54
N ALA A 42 10.59 12.61 -0.98
CA ALA A 42 11.78 12.15 -1.73
C ALA A 42 11.95 10.61 -1.74
N ILE A 43 11.14 9.87 -0.98
CA ILE A 43 11.28 8.42 -0.83
C ILE A 43 10.54 7.70 -1.96
N LYS A 44 11.21 6.73 -2.58
CA LYS A 44 10.67 5.84 -3.61
C LYS A 44 10.82 4.40 -3.17
N THR A 45 9.75 3.63 -3.24
CA THR A 45 9.71 2.22 -2.87
C THR A 45 9.16 1.43 -4.02
N THR A 46 10.02 0.68 -4.71
CA THR A 46 9.60 -0.23 -5.78
C THR A 46 8.94 -1.46 -5.17
N ILE A 47 7.67 -1.68 -5.50
CA ILE A 47 6.85 -2.79 -5.00
C ILE A 47 6.94 -3.98 -5.95
N LEU A 48 6.98 -3.72 -7.25
CA LEU A 48 7.05 -4.72 -8.31
C LEU A 48 7.86 -4.16 -9.46
N GLU A 49 8.74 -4.99 -10.02
CA GLU A 49 9.47 -4.70 -11.26
C GLU A 49 9.73 -6.03 -11.96
N GLN A 50 9.08 -6.28 -13.10
CA GLN A 50 9.24 -7.52 -13.85
C GLN A 50 8.76 -7.41 -15.30
N ASP A 51 9.22 -8.35 -16.12
CA ASP A 51 8.67 -8.59 -17.45
C ASP A 51 7.47 -9.56 -17.36
N VAL A 52 6.38 -9.21 -18.05
CA VAL A 52 5.18 -10.04 -18.17
C VAL A 52 5.01 -10.44 -19.63
N ARG A 53 4.88 -11.75 -19.87
CA ARG A 53 4.77 -12.33 -21.22
C ARG A 53 3.42 -12.98 -21.47
N GLU A 54 2.72 -13.32 -20.40
CA GLU A 54 1.43 -13.99 -20.41
C GLU A 54 0.36 -13.05 -21.00
N PRO A 55 -0.48 -13.52 -21.93
CA PRO A 55 -1.58 -12.70 -22.48
C PRO A 55 -2.54 -12.16 -21.41
N HIS A 56 -2.67 -12.91 -20.31
CA HIS A 56 -3.46 -12.58 -19.14
C HIS A 56 -2.62 -12.88 -17.90
N TRP A 57 -2.30 -11.84 -17.15
CA TRP A 57 -1.46 -11.93 -15.96
C TRP A 57 -2.12 -11.23 -14.79
N TYR A 58 -2.13 -11.88 -13.63
CA TYR A 58 -2.69 -11.34 -12.40
C TYR A 58 -1.80 -11.72 -11.23
N GLN A 59 -1.47 -10.75 -10.37
CA GLN A 59 -0.72 -11.00 -9.16
C GLN A 59 -1.10 -9.99 -8.07
N CYS A 60 -1.12 -10.45 -6.83
CA CYS A 60 -1.09 -9.59 -5.66
C CYS A 60 0.26 -9.71 -4.95
N ILE A 61 0.86 -8.56 -4.64
CA ILE A 61 2.13 -8.46 -3.96
C ILE A 61 1.91 -7.82 -2.60
N SER A 62 2.45 -8.49 -1.58
CA SER A 62 2.59 -7.92 -0.25
C SER A 62 3.92 -7.20 -0.14
N PHE A 63 3.93 -6.00 0.41
CA PHE A 63 5.13 -5.17 0.54
C PHE A 63 5.16 -4.46 1.90
N GLN A 64 6.35 -4.09 2.37
CA GLN A 64 6.47 -3.28 3.58
C GLN A 64 6.16 -1.82 3.26
N VAL A 65 5.15 -1.26 3.92
CA VAL A 65 4.81 0.15 3.80
C VAL A 65 5.88 0.96 4.55
N PRO A 66 6.49 1.98 3.92
CA PRO A 66 7.47 2.82 4.61
C PRO A 66 6.92 3.40 5.91
N ALA A 67 7.73 3.39 6.95
CA ALA A 67 7.39 4.02 8.21
C ALA A 67 7.43 5.55 8.06
N VAL A 68 6.33 6.21 8.38
CA VAL A 68 6.17 7.66 8.47
C VAL A 68 5.85 8.06 9.90
N THR A 69 6.39 9.20 10.35
CA THR A 69 6.14 9.76 11.68
C THR A 69 4.83 10.53 11.75
N GLU A 70 4.40 11.11 10.63
CA GLU A 70 3.14 11.84 10.48
C GLU A 70 2.34 11.31 9.29
N GLU A 71 1.02 11.51 9.31
CA GLU A 71 0.16 11.14 8.19
C GLU A 71 0.64 11.81 6.90
N THR A 72 0.92 11.00 5.89
CA THR A 72 1.59 11.46 4.67
C THR A 72 0.83 10.96 3.45
N VAL A 73 0.59 11.85 2.47
CA VAL A 73 0.03 11.46 1.18
C VAL A 73 1.16 10.97 0.28
N GLY A 74 1.10 9.69 -0.09
CA GLY A 74 1.94 9.08 -1.12
C GLY A 74 1.23 8.99 -2.46
N SER A 75 1.96 8.56 -3.49
CA SER A 75 1.44 8.22 -4.81
C SER A 75 1.93 6.84 -5.22
N LEU A 76 1.00 5.93 -5.51
CA LEU A 76 1.31 4.72 -6.24
C LEU A 76 1.42 5.08 -7.72
N VAL A 77 2.62 4.95 -8.28
CA VAL A 77 2.92 5.15 -9.69
C VAL A 77 3.04 3.78 -10.35
N VAL A 78 2.36 3.64 -11.48
CA VAL A 78 2.35 2.45 -12.32
C VAL A 78 2.93 2.87 -13.66
N HIS A 79 4.03 2.24 -14.04
CA HIS A 79 4.64 2.41 -15.35
C HIS A 79 4.65 1.06 -16.06
N GLY A 80 4.29 1.08 -17.34
CA GLY A 80 4.33 -0.10 -18.20
C GLY A 80 4.97 0.28 -19.53
N GLU A 81 5.99 -0.46 -19.93
CA GLU A 81 6.76 -0.23 -21.14
C GLU A 81 6.81 -1.51 -21.98
N GLY A 82 6.35 -1.42 -23.22
CA GLY A 82 6.49 -2.48 -24.21
C GLY A 82 6.97 -1.91 -25.54
N ASP A 83 7.34 -2.78 -26.47
CA ASP A 83 8.01 -2.40 -27.72
C ASP A 83 7.35 -1.24 -28.51
N THR A 84 6.02 -1.16 -28.46
CA THR A 84 5.23 -0.23 -29.30
C THR A 84 4.36 0.72 -28.48
N PHE A 85 4.38 0.62 -27.15
CA PHE A 85 3.52 1.43 -26.31
C PHE A 85 4.12 1.58 -24.91
N GLN A 86 3.84 2.72 -24.29
CA GLN A 86 4.18 2.99 -22.92
C GLN A 86 2.99 3.65 -22.24
N PHE A 87 2.82 3.38 -20.95
CA PHE A 87 1.85 4.09 -20.14
C PHE A 87 2.41 4.40 -18.77
N GLU A 88 1.95 5.50 -18.20
CA GLU A 88 2.17 5.85 -16.80
C GLU A 88 0.85 6.34 -16.20
N LYS A 89 0.54 5.84 -15.00
CA LYS A 89 -0.61 6.29 -14.21
C LYS A 89 -0.21 6.40 -12.75
N SER A 90 -0.79 7.36 -12.04
CA SER A 90 -0.56 7.51 -10.61
C SER A 90 -1.87 7.65 -9.85
N LYS A 91 -1.87 7.16 -8.60
CA LYS A 91 -3.00 7.29 -7.68
C LYS A 91 -2.50 7.69 -6.30
N LYS A 92 -3.11 8.71 -5.70
CA LYS A 92 -2.82 9.14 -4.34
C LYS A 92 -3.31 8.10 -3.33
N VAL A 93 -2.49 7.87 -2.30
CA VAL A 93 -2.78 6.98 -1.17
C VAL A 93 -2.38 7.67 0.13
N LEU A 94 -3.17 7.49 1.18
CA LEU A 94 -2.83 7.98 2.51
C LEU A 94 -1.98 6.95 3.24
N ILE A 95 -0.77 7.33 3.64
CA ILE A 95 0.06 6.55 4.56
C ILE A 95 -0.28 7.04 5.97
N GLN A 96 -1.11 6.27 6.65
CA GLN A 96 -1.58 6.60 7.99
C GLN A 96 -0.50 6.25 9.01
N LYS A 97 -0.17 7.16 9.91
CA LYS A 97 0.77 6.87 11.01
C LYS A 97 0.17 5.79 11.92
N VAL A 98 1.03 4.96 12.50
CA VAL A 98 0.58 4.02 13.53
C VAL A 98 0.38 4.81 14.81
N GLU A 99 -0.87 4.94 15.25
CA GLU A 99 -1.16 5.40 16.61
C GLU A 99 -1.28 4.17 17.53
N SER A 100 -0.46 4.13 18.58
CA SER A 100 -0.64 3.14 19.63
C SER A 100 -1.90 3.48 20.42
N GLY A 101 -2.93 2.63 20.31
CA GLY A 101 -4.11 2.72 21.17
C GLY A 101 -3.77 2.27 22.59
N THR A 102 -3.82 3.17 23.56
CA THR A 102 -3.64 2.81 24.98
C THR A 102 -4.99 2.40 25.55
N PHE A 103 -5.10 1.14 26.00
CA PHE A 103 -6.25 0.66 26.72
C PHE A 103 -5.92 0.52 28.21
N VAL A 104 -6.66 1.24 29.06
CA VAL A 104 -6.50 1.17 30.51
C VAL A 104 -7.70 0.45 31.10
N GLN A 105 -7.44 -0.65 31.80
CA GLN A 105 -8.45 -1.39 32.55
C GLN A 105 -8.13 -1.28 34.04
N THR A 106 -9.02 -0.65 34.79
CA THR A 106 -8.94 -0.59 36.25
C THR A 106 -9.46 -1.89 36.86
N ASP A 107 -9.03 -2.21 38.09
CA ASP A 107 -9.55 -3.38 38.81
C ASP A 107 -11.06 -3.28 39.08
N LYS A 108 -11.59 -2.04 39.20
CA LYS A 108 -13.01 -1.76 39.45
C LYS A 108 -13.49 -0.52 38.69
N PRO A 109 -14.79 -0.46 38.33
CA PRO A 109 -15.38 0.73 37.70
C PRO A 109 -15.68 1.88 38.69
N ILE A 110 -15.80 1.59 40.00
CA ILE A 110 -16.16 2.57 41.04
C ILE A 110 -15.33 2.32 42.32
N TYR A 111 -14.78 3.39 42.91
CA TYR A 111 -14.03 3.36 44.18
C TYR A 111 -14.74 4.17 45.26
N LYS A 112 -14.69 3.69 46.51
CA LYS A 112 -15.17 4.43 47.68
C LYS A 112 -14.10 5.42 48.17
N PRO A 113 -14.47 6.49 48.91
CA PRO A 113 -13.50 7.39 49.53
C PRO A 113 -12.48 6.63 50.38
N GLY A 114 -11.18 6.87 50.14
CA GLY A 114 -10.07 6.19 50.82
C GLY A 114 -9.58 4.89 50.16
N GLN A 115 -10.21 4.44 49.08
CA GLN A 115 -9.79 3.25 48.36
C GLN A 115 -8.82 3.61 47.23
N THR A 116 -7.67 2.92 47.15
CA THR A 116 -6.70 3.08 46.05
C THR A 116 -7.01 2.09 44.94
N GLY A 117 -7.06 2.59 43.70
CA GLY A 117 -7.19 1.75 42.52
C GLY A 117 -5.83 1.28 42.00
N THR A 118 -5.85 0.13 41.33
CA THR A 118 -4.71 -0.40 40.60
C THR A 118 -5.00 -0.36 39.11
N VAL A 119 -4.04 0.17 38.35
CA VAL A 119 -3.94 0.06 36.90
C VAL A 119 -2.73 -0.81 36.56
N PRO A 120 -2.85 -1.71 35.57
CA PRO A 120 -1.71 -2.46 35.04
C PRO A 120 -0.64 -1.54 34.44
#